data_AF-F8AG48-F1
#
_entry.id   AF-F8AG48-F1
#
_cell.length_a   1.000
_cell.length_b   1.000
_cell.length_c   1.000
_cell.angle_alpha   90.00
_cell.angle_beta   90.00
_cell.angle_gamma   90.00
#
_symmetry.space_group_name_H-M   'P 1'
#
loop_
_entity.id
_entity.type
_entity.pdbx_description
1 polymer ?
#
loop_
_entity_poly.entity_id
_entity_poly.type
_entity_poly.pdbx_seq_one_letter_code
_entity_poly.pdbx_strand_id
1 'polypeptide(L)'
;MPRRLKYPPYVVVRIPRDMVEVYETNILDLVFGENGDMARRIVDYIKKNERIYPDEYKEIIKDSSERMRYYRTLRKMISLGMLKRGKDGSYILSDEFALKLGAMIEKWRAILR
;
A
#
# COMPACT_ATOMS: atom_id res chain seq x y z
N MET A 1 44.90 -35.47 0.18
CA MET A 1 44.29 -34.36 0.96
C MET A 1 43.07 -33.86 0.21
N PRO A 2 41.90 -33.68 0.86
CA PRO A 2 40.71 -33.16 0.19
C PRO A 2 40.92 -31.71 -0.25
N ARG A 3 40.49 -31.36 -1.48
CA ARG A 3 40.62 -30.00 -2.03
C ARG A 3 39.83 -29.02 -1.15
N ARG A 4 40.48 -27.93 -0.71
CA ARG A 4 39.79 -26.82 -0.03
C ARG A 4 38.75 -26.22 -0.98
N LEU A 5 37.52 -26.06 -0.50
CA LEU A 5 36.46 -25.36 -1.20
C LEU A 5 36.90 -23.92 -1.49
N LYS A 6 36.73 -23.48 -2.75
CA LYS A 6 37.13 -22.14 -3.21
C LYS A 6 36.30 -21.02 -2.57
N TYR A 7 35.09 -21.34 -2.10
CA TYR A 7 34.17 -20.41 -1.49
C TYR A 7 33.60 -21.00 -0.19
N PRO A 8 33.26 -20.14 0.78
CA PRO A 8 32.64 -20.58 2.02
C PRO A 8 31.23 -21.14 1.78
N PRO A 9 30.74 -22.05 2.64
CA PRO A 9 29.41 -22.67 2.51
C PRO A 9 28.25 -21.68 2.72
N TYR A 10 28.50 -20.54 3.37
CA TYR A 10 27.53 -19.45 3.50
C TYR A 10 28.25 -18.11 3.60
N VAL A 11 27.52 -17.05 3.28
CA VAL A 11 27.96 -15.65 3.42
C VAL A 11 26.94 -14.94 4.29
N VAL A 12 27.42 -14.32 5.38
CA VAL A 12 26.56 -13.50 6.25
C VAL A 12 26.55 -12.08 5.69
N VAL A 13 25.48 -11.72 4.98
CA VAL A 13 25.25 -10.34 4.53
C VAL A 13 24.56 -9.59 5.67
N ARG A 14 25.23 -8.58 6.24
CA ARG A 14 24.64 -7.72 7.27
C ARG A 14 23.83 -6.63 6.59
N ILE A 15 22.51 -6.78 6.58
CA ILE A 15 21.59 -5.76 6.09
C ILE A 15 21.29 -4.80 7.26
N PRO A 16 21.40 -3.47 7.08
CA PRO A 16 21.00 -2.50 8.10
C PRO A 16 19.53 -2.70 8.51
N ARG A 17 19.24 -2.66 9.82
CA ARG A 17 17.88 -2.88 10.35
C ARG A 17 16.87 -1.89 9.77
N ASP A 18 17.29 -0.66 9.59
CA ASP A 18 16.49 0.45 9.07
C ASP A 18 16.00 0.16 7.63
N MET A 19 16.79 -0.56 6.84
CA MET A 19 16.32 -1.03 5.52
C MET A 19 15.27 -2.13 5.67
N VAL A 20 15.47 -3.08 6.59
CA VAL A 20 14.54 -4.19 6.83
C VAL A 20 13.18 -3.67 7.28
N GLU A 21 13.15 -2.68 8.19
CA GLU A 21 11.91 -2.05 8.67
C GLU A 21 11.09 -1.44 7.52
N VAL A 22 11.74 -0.77 6.57
CA VAL A 22 11.06 -0.19 5.40
C VAL A 22 10.46 -1.27 4.49
N TYR A 23 11.14 -2.40 4.31
CA TYR A 23 10.64 -3.50 3.50
C TYR A 23 9.52 -4.32 4.18
N GLU A 24 9.51 -4.37 5.51
CA GLU A 24 8.48 -5.06 6.29
C GLU A 24 7.24 -4.18 6.55
N THR A 25 7.37 -2.86 6.47
CA THR A 25 6.25 -1.94 6.69
C THR A 25 5.24 -2.00 5.54
N ASN A 26 3.95 -2.14 5.89
CA ASN A 26 2.88 -2.12 4.90
C ASN A 26 2.86 -0.77 4.16
N ILE A 27 2.78 -0.80 2.83
CA ILE A 27 2.73 0.40 1.98
C ILE A 27 1.62 1.36 2.37
N LEU A 28 0.49 0.84 2.87
CA LEU A 28 -0.62 1.68 3.33
C LEU A 28 -0.25 2.46 4.60
N ASP A 29 0.54 1.88 5.50
CA ASP A 29 0.98 2.54 6.71
C ASP A 29 2.03 3.64 6.36
N LEU A 30 2.89 3.38 5.37
CA LEU A 30 3.82 4.39 4.85
C LEU A 30 3.11 5.57 4.18
N VAL A 31 2.10 5.30 3.36
CA VAL A 31 1.41 6.34 2.56
C VAL A 31 0.40 7.13 3.38
N PHE A 32 -0.30 6.46 4.31
CA PHE A 32 -1.41 7.05 5.06
C PHE A 32 -1.07 7.39 6.51
N GLY A 33 0.09 6.96 7.03
CA GLY A 33 0.51 7.21 8.41
C GLY A 33 -0.52 6.71 9.40
N GLU A 34 -0.99 7.60 10.28
CA GLU A 34 -2.06 7.31 11.24
C GLU A 34 -3.34 6.78 10.57
N ASN A 35 -3.59 7.06 9.29
CA ASN A 35 -4.77 6.58 8.57
C ASN A 35 -4.59 5.23 7.87
N GLY A 36 -3.44 4.57 8.05
CA GLY A 36 -3.12 3.26 7.46
C GLY A 36 -4.16 2.18 7.75
N ASP A 37 -4.61 2.08 9.02
CA ASP A 37 -5.63 1.11 9.42
C ASP A 37 -6.97 1.35 8.69
N MET A 38 -7.41 2.60 8.56
CA MET A 38 -8.62 2.94 7.80
C MET A 38 -8.48 2.58 6.32
N ALA A 39 -7.32 2.87 5.72
CA ALA A 39 -7.05 2.52 4.32
C ALA A 39 -7.07 1.00 4.12
N ARG A 40 -6.50 0.24 5.07
CA ARG A 40 -6.52 -1.23 5.06
C ARG A 40 -7.94 -1.77 5.11
N ARG A 41 -8.77 -1.29 6.03
CA ARG A 41 -10.18 -1.67 6.15
C ARG A 41 -10.97 -1.39 4.88
N ILE A 42 -10.74 -0.25 4.22
CA ILE A 42 -11.36 0.07 2.93
C ILE A 42 -10.92 -0.93 1.85
N VAL A 43 -9.62 -1.20 1.74
CA VAL A 43 -9.09 -2.16 0.74
C VAL A 43 -9.65 -3.56 0.98
N ASP A 44 -9.67 -4.02 2.23
CA ASP A 44 -10.16 -5.36 2.57
C ASP A 44 -11.66 -5.49 2.30
N TYR A 45 -12.44 -4.45 2.58
CA TYR A 45 -13.86 -4.40 2.22
C TYR A 45 -14.05 -4.50 0.70
N ILE A 46 -13.33 -3.70 -0.09
CA ILE A 46 -13.43 -3.73 -1.56
C ILE A 46 -12.93 -5.07 -2.11
N LYS A 47 -11.91 -5.70 -1.52
CA LYS A 47 -11.47 -7.04 -1.93
C LYS A 47 -12.52 -8.11 -1.70
N LYS A 48 -13.28 -7.99 -0.61
CA LYS A 48 -14.35 -8.93 -0.26
C LYS A 48 -15.62 -8.73 -1.08
N ASN A 49 -16.00 -7.47 -1.34
CA ASN A 49 -17.27 -7.09 -1.95
C ASN A 49 -17.13 -6.56 -3.40
N GLU A 50 -15.93 -6.61 -3.96
CA GLU A 50 -15.48 -6.06 -5.25
C GLU A 50 -15.53 -4.53 -5.39
N ARG A 51 -16.39 -3.86 -4.63
CA ARG A 51 -16.62 -2.42 -4.69
C ARG A 51 -17.12 -1.89 -3.36
N ILE A 52 -17.26 -0.57 -3.30
CA ILE A 52 -17.88 0.11 -2.18
C ILE A 52 -18.83 1.22 -2.67
N TYR A 53 -20.07 1.18 -2.21
CA TYR A 53 -21.07 2.20 -2.47
C TYR A 53 -21.01 3.34 -1.43
N PRO A 54 -21.55 4.55 -1.76
CA PRO A 54 -21.45 5.71 -0.88
C PRO A 54 -22.05 5.55 0.52
N ASP A 55 -23.01 4.65 0.70
CA ASP A 55 -23.77 4.36 1.91
C ASP A 55 -23.16 3.21 2.74
N GLU A 56 -22.33 2.36 2.13
CA GLU A 56 -21.65 1.21 2.77
C GLU A 56 -20.52 1.62 3.73
N TYR A 57 -20.21 2.91 3.86
CA TYR A 57 -19.19 3.38 4.80
C TYR A 57 -19.44 2.93 6.25
N LYS A 58 -20.70 2.66 6.62
CA LYS A 58 -21.11 2.18 7.95
C LYS A 58 -20.58 0.78 8.26
N GLU A 59 -20.36 -0.05 7.25
CA GLU A 59 -19.78 -1.39 7.38
C GLU A 59 -18.27 -1.33 7.68
N ILE A 60 -17.64 -0.18 7.39
CA ILE A 60 -16.18 0.00 7.46
C ILE A 60 -15.76 0.84 8.66
N ILE A 61 -16.61 1.69 9.22
CA ILE A 61 -16.29 2.46 10.43
C ILE A 61 -16.71 1.67 11.68
N LYS A 62 -15.95 1.79 12.78
CA LYS A 62 -16.38 1.22 14.09
C LYS A 62 -17.38 2.15 14.75
N ASP A 63 -17.06 3.44 14.73
CA ASP A 63 -17.79 4.48 15.44
C ASP A 63 -18.10 5.66 14.53
N SER A 64 -19.14 6.44 14.89
CA SER A 64 -19.52 7.65 14.16
C SER A 64 -18.41 8.71 14.11
N SER A 65 -17.51 8.71 15.10
CA SER A 65 -16.32 9.58 15.16
C SER A 65 -15.32 9.30 14.03
N GLU A 66 -15.28 8.07 13.50
CA GLU A 66 -14.38 7.71 12.40
C GLU A 66 -14.88 8.19 11.04
N ARG A 67 -16.12 8.69 10.93
CA ARG A 67 -16.73 9.08 9.65
C ARG A 67 -15.90 10.13 8.91
N MET A 68 -15.41 11.14 9.62
CA MET A 68 -14.57 12.18 9.00
C MET A 68 -13.23 11.60 8.52
N ARG A 69 -12.64 10.72 9.33
CA ARG A 69 -11.38 10.01 9.02
C ARG A 69 -11.55 9.14 7.78
N TYR A 70 -12.62 8.35 7.71
CA TYR A 70 -12.99 7.54 6.56
C TYR A 70 -13.05 8.36 5.26
N TYR A 71 -13.83 9.45 5.21
CA TYR A 71 -13.96 10.22 3.98
C TYR A 71 -12.66 10.93 3.58
N ARG A 72 -11.85 11.37 4.55
CA ARG A 72 -10.51 11.92 4.26
C ARG A 72 -9.60 10.86 3.64
N THR A 73 -9.57 9.66 4.22
CA THR A 73 -8.79 8.54 3.67
C THR A 73 -9.27 8.15 2.28
N LEU A 74 -10.58 8.00 2.08
CA LEU A 74 -11.18 7.67 0.79
C LEU A 74 -10.82 8.70 -0.28
N ARG A 75 -10.94 10.01 0.01
CA ARG A 75 -10.55 11.08 -0.92
C ARG A 75 -9.06 11.02 -1.27
N LYS A 76 -8.20 10.77 -0.29
CA LYS A 76 -6.76 10.63 -0.52
C LYS A 76 -6.46 9.40 -1.40
N MET A 77 -7.10 8.26 -1.16
CA MET A 77 -6.97 7.07 -2.01
C MET A 77 -7.39 7.34 -3.47
N ILE A 78 -8.49 8.08 -3.66
CA ILE A 78 -8.93 8.52 -5.00
C ILE A 78 -7.88 9.44 -5.64
N SER A 79 -7.36 10.44 -4.92
CA SER A 79 -6.37 11.37 -5.47
C SER A 79 -5.04 10.70 -5.86
N LEU A 80 -4.68 9.62 -5.16
CA LEU A 80 -3.48 8.83 -5.46
C LEU A 80 -3.70 7.88 -6.64
N GLY A 81 -4.94 7.73 -7.14
CA GLY A 81 -5.30 6.76 -8.17
C GLY A 81 -5.36 5.33 -7.66
N MET A 82 -5.50 5.13 -6.34
CA MET A 82 -5.70 3.79 -5.76
C MET A 82 -7.14 3.30 -5.95
N LEU A 83 -8.08 4.24 -6.06
CA LEU A 83 -9.50 3.98 -6.30
C LEU A 83 -9.96 4.72 -7.55
N LYS A 84 -10.81 4.08 -8.35
CA LYS A 84 -11.52 4.71 -9.47
C LYS A 84 -13.04 4.59 -9.26
N ARG A 85 -13.81 5.43 -9.94
CA ARG A 85 -15.27 5.32 -9.94
C ARG A 85 -15.72 4.11 -10.76
N GLY A 86 -16.54 3.27 -10.15
CA GLY A 86 -17.28 2.19 -10.80
C GLY A 86 -18.65 2.66 -11.27
N LYS A 87 -19.54 1.68 -11.53
CA LYS A 87 -20.95 1.96 -11.86
C LYS A 87 -21.69 2.54 -10.64
N ASP A 88 -22.71 3.34 -10.89
CA ASP A 88 -23.65 3.84 -9.87
C ASP A 88 -22.99 4.60 -8.70
N GLY A 89 -21.85 5.25 -8.97
CA GLY A 89 -21.13 6.03 -7.95
C GLY A 89 -20.32 5.21 -6.95
N SER A 90 -20.19 3.89 -7.16
CA SER A 90 -19.30 3.04 -6.37
C SER A 90 -17.81 3.36 -6.61
N TYR A 91 -16.95 2.90 -5.69
CA TYR A 91 -15.50 2.92 -5.85
C TYR A 91 -14.96 1.49 -5.95
N ILE A 92 -13.95 1.31 -6.81
CA ILE A 92 -13.23 0.04 -7.01
C ILE A 92 -11.73 0.30 -6.98
N LEU A 93 -10.95 -0.74 -6.68
CA LEU A 93 -9.49 -0.67 -6.77
C LEU A 93 -9.04 -0.35 -8.21
N SER A 94 -7.97 0.42 -8.32
CA SER A 94 -7.39 0.86 -9.59
C SER A 94 -5.91 0.50 -9.67
N ASP A 95 -5.47 0.12 -10.87
CA ASP A 95 -4.07 -0.19 -11.16
C ASP A 95 -3.23 1.08 -11.41
N GLU A 96 -3.89 2.24 -11.52
CA GLU A 96 -3.24 3.53 -11.81
C GLU A 96 -2.19 3.90 -10.75
N PHE A 97 -2.44 3.56 -9.48
CA PHE A 97 -1.47 3.77 -8.41
C PHE A 97 -0.19 2.96 -8.64
N ALA A 98 -0.31 1.68 -9.02
CA ALA A 98 0.85 0.82 -9.29
C ALA A 98 1.66 1.34 -10.50
N LEU A 99 0.98 1.78 -11.56
CA LEU A 99 1.62 2.38 -12.72
C LEU A 99 2.38 3.67 -12.36
N LYS A 100 1.77 4.55 -11.57
CA LYS A 100 2.42 5.79 -11.10
C LYS A 100 3.63 5.51 -10.22
N LEU A 101 3.53 4.54 -9.31
CA LEU A 101 4.66 4.10 -8.49
C LEU A 101 5.80 3.54 -9.36
N GLY A 102 5.48 2.70 -10.35
CA GLY A 102 6.47 2.17 -11.29
C GLY A 102 7.22 3.29 -12.02
N ALA A 103 6.47 4.23 -12.63
CA ALA A 103 7.06 5.37 -13.32
C ALA A 103 7.92 6.25 -12.39
N MET A 104 7.51 6.42 -11.14
CA MET A 104 8.28 7.18 -10.14
C MET A 104 9.60 6.48 -9.81
N ILE A 105 9.60 5.16 -9.61
CA ILE A 105 10.80 4.37 -9.34
C ILE A 105 11.78 4.44 -10.50
N GLU A 106 11.29 4.31 -11.74
CA GLU A 106 12.13 4.40 -12.94
C GLU A 106 12.79 5.77 -13.08
N LYS A 107 12.01 6.85 -12.91
CA LYS A 107 12.52 8.22 -12.96
C LYS A 107 13.55 8.48 -11.86
N TRP A 108 13.30 8.00 -10.65
CA TRP A 108 14.25 8.16 -9.54
C TRP A 108 15.57 7.43 -9.81
N ARG A 109 15.51 6.20 -10.32
CA ARG A 109 16.70 5.44 -10.71
C ARG A 109 17.50 6.11 -11.83
N ALA A 110 16.84 6.83 -12.73
CA ALA A 110 17.51 7.61 -13.77
C ALA A 110 18.27 8.82 -13.20
N ILE A 111 17.80 9.43 -12.11
CA ILE A 111 18.47 10.56 -11.43
C ILE A 111 19.70 10.09 -10.65
N LEU A 112 19.66 8.89 -10.07
CA LEU A 112 20.77 8.34 -9.28
C LEU A 112 21.96 7.86 -10.12
N ARG A 113 21.81 7.75 -11.44
CA ARG A 113 22.85 7.33 -12.38
C ARG A 113 23.56 8.53 -12.97
#